data_AF-A0A942UBH5-F1
#
_entry.id   AF-A0A942UBH5-F1
#
_cell.length_a   1.000
_cell.length_b   1.000
_cell.length_c   1.000
_cell.angle_alpha   90.00
_cell.angle_beta   90.00
_cell.angle_gamma   90.00
#
_symmetry.space_group_name_H-M   'P 1'
#
loop_
_entity.id
_entity.type
_entity.pdbx_description
1 polymer ?
#
loop_
_entity_poly.entity_id
_entity_poly.type
_entity_poly.pdbx_seq_one_letter_code
_entity_poly.pdbx_strand_id
1 'polypeptide(L)' 'MTGQKPNFRKEPIKPSHENEPAFNVFLDEKLVAEIRGRDPQHQTVIPMRELSDYEEDKLHEFIAAMYSDDEY' A
#
# COMPACT_ATOMS: atom_id res chain seq x y z
N MET A 1 7.64 -25.27 -5.54
CA MET A 1 7.99 -23.83 -5.59
C MET A 1 7.44 -23.24 -4.30
N THR A 2 8.30 -22.85 -3.36
CA THR A 2 7.85 -22.22 -2.11
C THR A 2 7.30 -20.85 -2.49
N GLY A 3 5.97 -20.73 -2.54
CA GLY A 3 5.26 -19.47 -2.79
C GLY A 3 5.57 -18.51 -1.66
N GLN A 4 6.64 -17.74 -1.82
CA GLN A 4 7.05 -16.72 -0.87
C GLN A 4 6.00 -15.61 -0.97
N LYS A 5 5.28 -15.35 0.12
CA LYS A 5 4.36 -14.21 0.16
C LYS A 5 5.17 -12.94 -0.03
N PRO A 6 4.77 -12.03 -0.94
CA PRO A 6 5.45 -10.75 -1.13
C PRO A 6 5.50 -10.00 0.20
N ASN A 7 6.69 -9.55 0.59
CA ASN A 7 6.93 -8.90 1.87
C ASN A 7 6.67 -7.39 1.75
N PHE A 8 5.39 -7.01 1.81
CA PHE A 8 5.00 -5.60 1.77
C PHE A 8 5.28 -4.91 3.11
N ARG A 9 5.81 -3.69 3.03
CA ARG A 9 6.05 -2.81 4.17
C ARG A 9 5.49 -1.44 3.85
N LYS A 10 4.84 -0.79 4.83
CA LYS A 10 4.38 0.58 4.71
C LYS A 10 5.27 1.50 5.53
N GLU A 11 5.60 2.66 4.98
CA GLU A 11 6.24 3.74 5.73
C GLU A 11 5.39 5.01 5.62
N PRO A 12 5.02 5.64 6.75
CA PRO A 12 4.30 6.90 6.72
C PRO A 12 5.20 7.98 6.10
N ILE A 13 4.62 8.77 5.20
CA ILE A 13 5.29 9.92 4.58
C ILE A 13 4.60 11.21 4.99
N LYS A 14 5.26 12.33 4.68
CA LYS A 14 4.65 13.64 4.93
C LYS A 14 3.39 13.78 4.07
N PRO A 15 2.26 14.20 4.67
CA PRO A 15 1.07 14.53 3.91
C PRO A 15 1.41 15.65 2.93
N SER A 16 1.16 15.42 1.63
CA SER A 16 1.49 16.40 0.58
C SER A 16 0.42 17.49 0.42
N HIS A 17 -0.83 17.21 0.81
CA HIS A 17 -1.95 18.15 0.76
C HIS A 17 -2.98 17.81 1.85
N GLU A 18 -3.59 18.83 2.46
CA GLU A 18 -4.80 18.73 3.29
C GLU A 18 -4.79 17.77 4.50
N ASN A 19 -3.62 17.55 5.14
CA ASN A 19 -3.49 16.67 6.33
C ASN A 19 -3.95 15.22 6.11
N GLU A 20 -4.15 14.78 4.86
CA GLU A 20 -4.52 13.41 4.59
C GLU A 20 -3.32 12.49 4.82
N PRO A 21 -3.48 11.38 5.57
CA PRO A 21 -2.37 10.47 5.82
C PRO A 21 -1.89 9.89 4.49
N ALA A 22 -0.58 9.90 4.30
CA ALA A 22 0.06 9.34 3.14
C ALA A 22 1.14 8.35 3.57
N PHE A 23 1.27 7.26 2.83
CA PHE A 23 2.24 6.21 3.13
C PHE A 23 2.79 5.59 1.85
N ASN A 24 4.07 5.30 1.87
CA ASN A 24 4.74 4.56 0.82
C ASN A 24 4.67 3.07 1.12
N VAL A 25 4.38 2.28 0.11
CA VAL A 25 4.41 0.82 0.15
C VAL A 25 5.64 0.32 -0.58
N PHE A 26 6.40 -0.52 0.09
CA PHE A 26 7.62 -1.14 -0.40
C PHE A 26 7.42 -2.65 -0.50
N LEU A 27 7.96 -3.25 -1.56
CA LEU A 27 8.08 -4.70 -1.74
C LEU A 27 9.56 -5.04 -1.88
N ASP A 28 10.09 -5.89 -1.00
CA ASP A 28 11.51 -6.27 -1.00
C ASP A 28 12.43 -5.04 -1.09
N GLU A 29 12.16 -4.04 -0.24
CA GLU A 29 12.89 -2.76 -0.14
C GLU A 29 12.75 -1.83 -1.36
N LYS A 30 11.91 -2.18 -2.34
CA LYS A 30 11.62 -1.34 -3.52
C LYS A 30 10.28 -0.64 -3.36
N LEU A 31 10.24 0.67 -3.57
CA LEU A 31 9.00 1.44 -3.60
C LEU A 31 8.10 0.91 -4.73
N VAL A 32 6.89 0.46 -4.38
CA VAL A 32 5.91 -0.08 -5.34
C VAL A 32 4.71 0.83 -5.54
N ALA A 33 4.25 1.47 -4.49
CA ALA A 33 3.10 2.37 -4.55
C ALA A 33 3.21 3.44 -3.47
N GLU A 34 2.61 4.59 -3.72
CA GLU A 34 2.30 5.60 -2.71
C GLU A 34 0.77 5.60 -2.53
N ILE A 35 0.33 5.62 -1.29
CA ILE A 35 -1.09 5.64 -0.94
C ILE A 35 -1.37 6.91 -0.18
N ARG A 36 -2.40 7.63 -0.62
CA ARG A 36 -2.86 8.87 -0.01
C ARG A 36 -4.31 8.70 0.42
N GLY A 37 -4.63 9.13 1.63
CA GLY A 37 -5.95 9.03 2.23
C GLY A 37 -6.09 7.83 3.18
N ARG A 38 -6.97 7.98 4.19
CA ARG A 38 -7.37 6.89 5.11
C ARG A 38 -8.70 6.26 4.73
N ASP A 39 -9.44 6.89 3.82
CA ASP A 39 -10.77 6.43 3.45
C ASP A 39 -10.68 5.44 2.29
N PRO A 40 -11.13 4.18 2.44
CA PRO A 40 -11.02 3.17 1.38
C PRO A 40 -11.76 3.55 0.09
N GLN A 41 -12.77 4.43 0.18
CA GLN A 41 -13.55 4.87 -0.98
C GLN A 41 -12.95 6.10 -1.68
N HIS A 42 -12.12 6.88 -0.98
CA HIS A 42 -11.48 8.09 -1.50
C HIS A 42 -9.94 8.02 -1.55
N GLN A 43 -9.36 6.87 -1.21
CA GLN A 43 -7.92 6.68 -1.28
C GLN A 43 -7.42 6.79 -2.72
N THR A 44 -6.24 7.36 -2.88
CA THR A 44 -5.53 7.36 -4.14
C THR A 44 -4.33 6.43 -4.02
N VAL A 45 -4.30 5.38 -4.84
CA VAL A 45 -3.15 4.49 -4.99
C VAL A 45 -2.37 4.94 -6.22
N ILE A 46 -1.15 5.41 -6.01
CA ILE A 46 -0.24 5.87 -7.06
C ILE A 46 0.83 4.79 -7.24
N PRO A 47 0.73 3.94 -8.28
CA PRO A 47 1.77 2.95 -8.54
C PRO A 47 3.06 3.66 -8.96
N MET A 48 4.17 3.29 -8.31
CA MET A 48 5.50 3.84 -8.57
C MET A 48 6.34 2.94 -9.48
N ARG A 49 5.87 1.71 -9.70
CA ARG A 49 6.44 0.75 -10.65
C ARG A 49 5.38 -0.24 -11.09
N GLU A 50 5.67 -0.88 -12.22
CA GLU A 50 4.91 -2.03 -12.68
C GLU A 50 5.10 -3.20 -11.71
N LEU A 51 3.98 -3.80 -11.36
CA LEU A 51 3.85 -5.02 -10.58
C LEU A 51 3.25 -6.08 -11.49
N SER A 52 3.55 -7.35 -11.23
CA SER A 52 2.82 -8.45 -11.86
C SER A 52 1.40 -8.56 -11.31
N ASP A 53 0.48 -9.20 -12.05
CA ASP A 53 -0.90 -9.42 -11.60
C ASP A 53 -0.97 -10.05 -10.19
N TYR A 54 -0.04 -10.96 -9.88
CA TYR A 54 0.07 -11.57 -8.56
C TYR A 54 0.52 -10.59 -7.47
N GLU A 55 1.49 -9.72 -7.77
CA GLU A 55 1.93 -8.70 -6.82
C GLU A 55 0.87 -7.62 -6.61
N GLU A 56 0.15 -7.23 -7.67
CA GLU A 56 -0.97 -6.30 -7.58
C GLU A 56 -2.10 -6.86 -6.70
N ASP A 57 -2.52 -8.10 -6.94
CA ASP A 57 -3.52 -8.78 -6.11
C ASP A 57 -3.12 -8.76 -4.63
N LYS A 58 -1.86 -9.09 -4.33
CA LYS A 58 -1.33 -9.13 -2.96
C LYS A 58 -1.16 -7.73 -2.36
N LEU A 59 -0.86 -6.72 -3.19
CA LEU A 59 -0.83 -5.32 -2.76
C LEU A 59 -2.23 -4.86 -2.35
N HIS A 60 -3.26 -5.17 -3.15
CA HIS A 60 -4.65 -4.87 -2.83
C HIS A 60 -5.10 -5.55 -1.53
N GLU A 61 -4.76 -6.83 -1.33
CA GLU A 61 -5.01 -7.53 -0.06
C GLU A 61 -4.29 -6.86 1.12
N PHE A 62 -3.03 -6.47 0.95
CA PHE A 62 -2.26 -5.78 1.99
C PHE A 62 -2.90 -4.45 2.37
N ILE A 63 -3.32 -3.66 1.39
CA ILE A 63 -4.02 -2.38 1.59
C ILE A 63 -5.35 -2.61 2.32
N ALA A 64 -6.17 -3.56 1.87
CA ALA A 64 -7.44 -3.89 2.52
C ALA A 64 -7.28 -4.34 3.97
N ALA A 65 -6.23 -5.13 4.26
CA ALA A 65 -5.90 -5.56 5.62
C ALA A 65 -5.50 -4.39 6.54
N MET A 66 -4.88 -3.33 6.01
CA MET A 66 -4.55 -2.15 6.83
C MET A 66 -5.77 -1.45 7.42
N TYR A 67 -6.88 -1.44 6.70
CA TYR A 67 -8.11 -0.80 7.15
C TYR A 67 -8.92 -1.69 8.08
N SER A 68 -8.78 -3.01 7.93
CA SER A 68 -9.42 -3.98 8.84
C SER A 68 -8.83 -3.94 10.25
N ASP A 69 -7.57 -3.53 10.40
CA ASP A 69 -6.87 -3.41 11.68
C ASP A 69 -7.18 -2.09 12.41
N ASP A 70 -7.76 -1.10 11.71
CA ASP A 70 -8.09 0.24 12.24
C ASP A 70 -9.48 0.29 12.93
N GLU A 71 -10.22 -0.84 12.95
CA GLU A 71 -11.57 -0.98 13.54
C GLU A 71 -11.63 -1.51 14.99
N TYR A 72 -10.57 -1.40 15.82
CA TYR A 72 -10.61 -1.82 17.24
C TYR A 72 -10.18 -0.76 18.25
#